data_AF-L8JC92-F1
#
_entry.id   AF-L8JC92-F1
#
_cell.length_a   1.000
_cell.length_b   1.000
_cell.length_c   1.000
_cell.angle_alpha   90.00
_cell.angle_beta   90.00
_cell.angle_gamma   90.00
#
_symmetry.space_group_name_H-M   'P 1'
#
loop_
_entity.id
_entity.type
_entity.pdbx_description
1 polymer ?
#
loop_
_entity_poly.entity_id
_entity_poly.type
_entity_poly.pdbx_seq_one_letter_code
_entity_poly.pdbx_strand_id
1 'polypeptide(L)'
;MCPECAHEWNPSEVAAEDTITVKDANGTLLAEGDKVTLAKDLKVKGSSLVLKIGTKAVIRRIVDGKDHQLDCKVDGAGEMMVTAQFVKKA
;
A
#
# COMPACT_ATOMS: atom_id res chain seq x y z
N MET A 1 0.62 5.64 -36.57
CA MET A 1 -0.33 6.26 -37.52
C MET A 1 -0.87 5.23 -38.51
N CYS A 2 -2.16 4.86 -38.41
CA CYS A 2 -2.89 4.09 -39.42
C CYS A 2 -3.92 5.02 -40.10
N PRO A 3 -4.03 5.05 -41.43
CA PRO A 3 -4.79 6.08 -42.16
C PRO A 3 -6.32 5.94 -42.16
N GLU A 4 -6.93 5.06 -41.36
CA GLU A 4 -8.41 4.96 -41.24
C GLU A 4 -8.94 5.15 -39.81
N CYS A 5 -8.08 5.31 -38.80
CA CYS A 5 -8.50 5.68 -37.45
C CYS A 5 -7.34 6.40 -36.73
N ALA A 6 -7.51 7.70 -36.52
CA ALA A 6 -6.57 8.59 -35.85
C ALA A 6 -6.54 8.36 -34.32
N HIS A 7 -6.20 7.16 -33.87
CA HIS A 7 -5.88 6.90 -32.47
C HIS A 7 -4.37 6.65 -32.37
N GLU A 8 -3.65 7.70 -31.98
CA GLU A 8 -2.24 7.62 -31.62
C GLU A 8 -2.16 6.91 -30.26
N TRP A 9 -2.10 5.58 -30.28
CA TRP A 9 -1.86 4.81 -29.07
C TRP A 9 -0.43 5.09 -28.62
N ASN A 10 -0.27 5.91 -27.59
CA ASN A 10 1.02 6.17 -26.95
C ASN A 10 1.31 4.98 -26.01
N PRO A 11 2.24 4.06 -26.35
CA PRO A 11 2.54 2.91 -25.49
C PRO A 11 3.26 3.33 -24.19
N SER A 12 3.59 4.62 -24.02
CA SER A 12 4.19 5.15 -22.79
C SER A 12 3.18 5.57 -21.72
N GLU A 13 1.89 5.68 -22.03
CA GLU A 13 0.86 6.12 -21.06
C GLU A 13 0.25 4.93 -20.28
N VAL A 14 0.23 3.75 -20.90
CA VAL A 14 -0.44 2.55 -20.36
C VAL A 14 0.33 1.84 -19.23
N ALA A 15 1.43 2.42 -18.74
CA ALA A 15 2.21 1.87 -17.63
C ALA A 15 1.82 2.45 -16.26
N ALA A 16 0.92 3.43 -16.21
CA ALA A 16 0.62 4.18 -14.98
C ALA A 16 -0.84 4.05 -14.46
N GLU A 17 -1.72 3.31 -15.14
CA GLU A 17 -3.17 3.40 -14.87
C GLU A 17 -3.77 2.25 -14.04
N ASP A 18 -3.02 1.19 -13.72
CA ASP A 18 -3.54 0.07 -12.91
C ASP A 18 -2.78 -0.15 -11.59
N THR A 19 -1.91 0.79 -11.20
CA THR A 19 -1.31 0.75 -9.86
C THR A 19 -2.31 1.31 -8.88
N ILE A 20 -3.08 0.45 -8.21
CA ILE A 20 -3.94 0.77 -7.07
C ILE A 20 -3.13 1.69 -6.13
N THR A 21 -3.37 3.00 -6.23
CA THR A 21 -2.45 3.98 -5.67
C THR A 21 -2.89 4.26 -4.26
N VAL A 22 -2.47 3.37 -3.37
CA VAL A 22 -2.78 3.50 -1.94
C VAL A 22 -1.89 4.59 -1.36
N LYS A 23 -2.54 5.63 -0.84
CA LYS A 23 -1.88 6.73 -0.15
C LYS A 23 -1.81 6.43 1.33
N ASP A 24 -0.62 6.63 1.84
CA ASP A 24 -0.30 6.61 3.24
C ASP A 24 -0.98 7.75 4.05
N ALA A 25 -0.91 7.71 5.39
CA ALA A 25 -1.33 8.80 6.27
C ALA A 25 -0.73 10.18 5.90
N ASN A 26 0.45 10.21 5.27
CA ASN A 26 1.12 11.45 4.83
C ASN A 26 0.80 11.84 3.37
N GLY A 27 -0.06 11.08 2.68
CA GLY A 27 -0.35 11.28 1.27
C GLY A 27 0.72 10.71 0.32
N THR A 28 1.70 9.99 0.85
CA THR A 28 2.75 9.34 0.06
C THR A 28 2.20 8.12 -0.66
N LEU A 29 2.54 7.98 -1.94
CA LEU A 29 2.18 6.81 -2.75
C LEU A 29 2.95 5.59 -2.25
N LEU A 30 2.21 4.55 -1.88
CA LEU A 30 2.74 3.27 -1.47
C LEU A 30 2.72 2.29 -2.64
N ALA A 31 3.76 1.48 -2.72
CA ALA A 31 3.91 0.44 -3.73
C ALA A 31 4.21 -0.90 -3.05
N GLU A 32 4.00 -1.98 -3.80
CA GLU A 32 4.36 -3.33 -3.35
C GLU A 32 5.88 -3.43 -3.13
N GLY A 33 6.29 -4.01 -2.00
CA GLY A 33 7.70 -4.12 -1.60
C GLY A 33 8.24 -2.92 -0.81
N ASP A 34 7.46 -1.84 -0.65
CA ASP A 34 7.89 -0.65 0.07
C ASP A 34 7.92 -0.85 1.59
N LYS A 35 8.79 -0.10 2.28
CA LYS A 35 8.93 -0.18 3.74
C LYS A 35 8.10 0.91 4.38
N VAL A 36 7.19 0.50 5.25
CA VAL A 36 6.36 1.41 6.02
C VAL A 36 6.66 1.26 7.51
N THR A 37 6.34 2.29 8.26
CA THR A 37 6.36 2.30 9.72
C THR A 37 4.99 2.67 10.23
N LEU A 38 4.63 2.23 11.43
CA LEU A 38 3.36 2.64 12.02
C LEU A 38 3.43 4.06 12.54
N ALA A 39 2.43 4.86 12.21
CA ALA A 39 2.30 6.24 12.67
C ALA A 39 1.63 6.35 14.05
N LYS A 40 0.93 5.30 14.50
CA LYS A 40 0.23 5.24 15.78
C LYS A 40 0.39 3.85 16.42
N ASP A 41 0.16 3.77 17.72
CA ASP A 41 0.00 2.49 18.39
C ASP A 41 -1.33 1.84 17.98
N LEU A 42 -1.25 0.57 17.59
CA LEU A 42 -2.42 -0.21 17.20
C LEU A 42 -2.36 -1.56 17.90
N LYS A 43 -3.46 -1.94 18.54
CA LYS A 43 -3.65 -3.29 19.05
C LYS A 43 -4.23 -4.16 17.93
N VAL A 44 -3.56 -5.25 17.60
CA VAL A 44 -4.09 -6.21 16.63
C VAL A 44 -5.30 -6.89 17.24
N LYS A 45 -6.46 -6.79 16.58
CA LYS A 45 -7.65 -7.52 16.99
C LYS A 45 -7.40 -9.02 16.78
N GLY A 46 -7.44 -9.80 17.86
CA GLY A 46 -7.15 -11.24 17.82
C GLY A 46 -5.73 -11.64 18.26
N SER A 47 -4.89 -10.68 18.66
CA SER A 47 -3.59 -10.97 19.28
C SER A 47 -3.33 -10.09 20.49
N SER A 48 -2.52 -10.60 21.43
CA SER A 48 -2.04 -9.84 22.60
C SER A 48 -0.98 -8.79 22.21
N LEU A 49 -0.55 -8.80 20.94
CA LEU A 49 0.51 -7.95 20.44
C LEU A 49 0.00 -6.53 20.21
N VAL A 50 0.68 -5.57 20.83
CA VAL A 50 0.48 -4.14 20.61
C VAL A 50 1.60 -3.67 19.71
N LEU A 51 1.29 -3.27 18.48
CA LEU A 51 2.27 -2.62 17.64
C LEU A 51 2.42 -1.20 18.13
N LYS A 52 3.64 -0.85 18.53
CA LYS A 52 3.96 0.52 18.91
C LYS A 52 4.25 1.37 17.68
N ILE A 53 4.08 2.67 17.84
CA ILE A 53 4.55 3.66 16.88
C ILE A 53 6.03 3.38 16.53
N GLY A 54 6.36 3.40 15.23
CA GLY A 54 7.70 3.09 14.74
C GLY A 54 8.00 1.62 14.45
N THR A 55 7.06 0.69 14.69
CA THR A 55 7.22 -0.68 14.19
C THR A 55 7.32 -0.68 12.67
N LYS A 56 8.30 -1.39 12.13
CA LYS A 56 8.53 -1.50 10.69
C LYS A 56 7.68 -2.63 10.10
N ALA A 57 7.09 -2.36 8.95
CA ALA A 57 6.37 -3.33 8.15
C ALA A 57 6.78 -3.19 6.68
N VAL A 58 6.66 -4.28 5.93
CA VAL A 58 6.93 -4.30 4.48
C VAL A 58 5.63 -4.56 3.75
N ILE A 59 5.30 -3.73 2.78
CA ILE A 59 4.12 -3.95 1.93
C ILE A 59 4.40 -5.17 1.05
N ARG A 60 3.54 -6.17 1.12
CA ARG A 60 3.69 -7.41 0.36
C ARG A 60 2.77 -7.42 -0.84
N ARG A 61 1.55 -6.89 -0.64
CA ARG A 61 0.55 -6.73 -1.69
C ARG A 61 -0.40 -5.59 -1.36
N ILE A 62 -0.86 -4.90 -2.40
CA ILE A 62 -1.91 -3.90 -2.28
C ILE A 62 -3.23 -4.54 -2.72
N VAL A 63 -4.26 -4.44 -1.88
CA VAL A 63 -5.59 -5.01 -2.12
C VAL A 63 -6.59 -3.86 -2.23
N ASP A 64 -7.46 -3.91 -3.24
CA ASP A 64 -8.61 -3.00 -3.32
C ASP A 64 -9.69 -3.44 -2.31
N GLY A 65 -9.48 -3.13 -1.03
CA GLY A 65 -10.43 -3.42 0.04
C GLY A 65 -10.91 -2.13 0.70
N LYS A 66 -12.22 -1.97 0.95
CA LYS A 66 -12.74 -0.75 1.59
C LYS A 66 -12.13 -0.48 2.97
N ASP A 67 -11.91 -1.52 3.78
CA ASP A 67 -11.42 -1.40 5.16
C ASP A 67 -9.93 -1.75 5.33
N HIS A 68 -9.44 -2.75 4.58
CA HIS A 68 -8.06 -3.23 4.68
C HIS A 68 -7.42 -3.28 3.28
N GLN A 69 -6.61 -2.27 3.00
CA GLN A 69 -6.05 -2.03 1.66
C GLN A 69 -4.62 -2.54 1.51
N LEU A 70 -3.88 -2.68 2.61
CA LEU A 70 -2.46 -3.01 2.59
C LEU A 70 -2.24 -4.33 3.28
N ASP A 71 -1.82 -5.34 2.52
CA ASP A 71 -1.26 -6.56 3.07
C ASP A 71 0.21 -6.30 3.39
N CYS A 72 0.52 -6.19 4.67
CA CYS A 72 1.85 -5.84 5.13
C CYS A 72 2.39 -6.88 6.11
N LYS A 73 3.69 -7.12 6.00
CA LYS A 73 4.42 -8.03 6.86
C LYS A 73 5.15 -7.24 7.93
N VAL A 74 4.74 -7.41 9.17
CA VAL A 74 5.34 -6.75 10.33
C VAL A 74 6.40 -7.67 10.93
N ASP A 75 7.57 -7.10 11.21
CA ASP A 75 8.64 -7.82 11.91
C ASP A 75 8.20 -8.20 13.34
N GLY A 76 8.13 -9.51 13.61
CA GLY A 76 7.71 -10.06 14.91
C GLY A 76 6.21 -10.35 15.07
N ALA A 77 5.34 -9.84 14.20
CA ALA A 77 3.89 -10.09 14.26
C ALA A 77 3.34 -10.90 13.07
N GLY A 78 4.11 -11.01 11.97
CA GLY A 78 3.71 -11.78 10.80
C GLY A 78 2.96 -10.96 9.75
N GLU A 79 2.17 -11.65 8.94
CA GLU A 79 1.40 -11.05 7.85
C GLU A 79 0.05 -10.54 8.39
N MET A 80 -0.25 -9.27 8.16
CA MET A 80 -1.51 -8.67 8.57
C MET A 80 -1.98 -7.61 7.57
N MET A 81 -3.30 -7.48 7.47
CA MET A 81 -3.91 -6.44 6.66
C MET A 81 -4.12 -5.18 7.50
N VAL A 82 -3.63 -4.05 7.02
CA VAL A 82 -3.78 -2.74 7.68
C VAL A 82 -4.41 -1.73 6.74
N THR A 83 -5.02 -0.71 7.32
CA THR A 83 -5.52 0.45 6.58
C THR A 83 -4.38 1.45 6.38
N ALA A 84 -4.29 2.02 5.17
CA ALA A 84 -3.23 2.94 4.78
C ALA A 84 -3.12 4.20 5.66
N GLN A 85 -4.21 4.59 6.33
CA GLN A 85 -4.26 5.72 7.25
C GLN A 85 -3.43 5.56 8.54
N PHE A 86 -2.95 4.35 8.85
CA PHE A 86 -2.19 4.06 10.08
C PHE A 86 -0.71 3.81 9.84
N VAL A 87 -0.32 3.64 8.58
CA VAL A 87 1.07 3.48 8.18
C VAL A 87 1.64 4.81 7.72
N LYS A 88 2.97 4.89 7.77
CA LYS A 88 3.81 5.93 7.17
C LYS A 88 4.92 5.32 6.32
N LYS A 89 5.13 5.80 5.09
CA LYS A 89 6.35 5.43 4.34
C LYS A 89 7.60 5.82 5.15
N ALA A 90 8.54 4.89 5.28
CA ALA A 90 9.77 5.03 6.05
C ALA A 90 10.97 5.38 5.17
#